data_AF-A0AB33AI96-F1
#
_entry.id   AF-A0AB33AI96-F1
#
_cell.length_a   1.000
_cell.length_b   1.000
_cell.length_c   1.000
_cell.angle_alpha   90.00
_cell.angle_beta   90.00
_cell.angle_gamma   90.00
#
_symmetry.space_group_name_H-M   'P 1'
#
loop_
_entity.id
_entity.type
_entity.pdbx_description
1 polymer ?
#
loop_
_entity_poly.entity_id
_entity_poly.type
_entity_poly.pdbx_seq_one_letter_code
_entity_poly.pdbx_strand_id
1 'polypeptide(L)'
;MPWDAPDRCWRFAVGEDPPADLPAAWATAARAVTHDLDCRQHGRLVSSTKVGWCFLVSDGEWIAVGFEANDDADVGGYQRCQSYRLETSAAQALVWLADDVQEQLNGQEFVQWPIAGQHVLAPRIIDGQAVWVEPSTNAVTAPIGELFAAPITPDREWI
;
A
#
# COMPACT_ATOMS: atom_id res chain seq x y z
N MET A 1 -8.65 24.62 19.60
CA MET A 1 -8.86 24.08 18.25
C MET A 1 -10.20 23.34 18.29
N PRO A 2 -11.22 23.70 17.50
CA PRO A 2 -12.46 22.94 17.50
C PRO A 2 -12.33 21.75 16.55
N TRP A 3 -12.40 20.54 17.11
CA TRP A 3 -12.39 19.23 16.43
C TRP A 3 -13.78 18.84 15.84
N ASP A 4 -14.63 19.81 15.49
CA ASP A 4 -16.08 19.59 15.27
C ASP A 4 -16.55 19.66 13.80
N ALA A 5 -15.71 19.27 12.85
CA ALA A 5 -16.22 18.74 11.58
C ALA A 5 -15.76 17.28 11.50
N PRO A 6 -16.65 16.30 11.24
CA PRO A 6 -16.18 14.99 10.85
C PRO A 6 -15.53 15.16 9.48
N ASP A 7 -14.23 15.40 9.51
CA ASP A 7 -13.31 15.11 8.44
C ASP A 7 -13.76 13.82 7.75
N ARG A 8 -14.04 13.89 6.45
CA ARG A 8 -14.55 12.74 5.68
C ARG A 8 -13.66 11.54 6.00
N CYS A 9 -14.27 10.48 6.50
CA CYS A 9 -13.55 9.32 6.97
C CYS A 9 -14.17 8.04 6.40
N TRP A 10 -13.31 7.16 5.90
CA TRP A 10 -13.70 5.87 5.37
C TRP A 10 -12.96 4.76 6.09
N ARG A 11 -13.71 3.74 6.49
CA ARG A 11 -13.23 2.52 7.13
C ARG A 11 -13.89 1.34 6.47
N PHE A 12 -13.10 0.33 6.13
CA PHE A 12 -13.57 -0.91 5.51
C PHE A 12 -12.52 -1.99 5.67
N ALA A 13 -12.90 -3.27 5.67
CA ALA A 13 -11.92 -4.34 5.86
C ALA A 13 -10.97 -4.45 4.65
N VAL A 14 -9.72 -4.85 4.89
CA VAL A 14 -8.83 -5.24 3.79
C VAL A 14 -9.42 -6.48 3.12
N GLY A 15 -9.59 -6.41 1.81
CA GLY A 15 -10.26 -7.44 1.00
C GLY A 15 -11.73 -7.12 0.66
N GLU A 16 -12.33 -6.11 1.31
CA GLU A 16 -13.63 -5.58 0.90
C GLU A 16 -13.50 -4.51 -0.19
N ASP A 17 -14.59 -4.30 -0.93
CA ASP A 17 -14.70 -3.19 -1.86
C ASP A 17 -14.66 -1.85 -1.11
N PRO A 18 -13.80 -0.88 -1.53
CA PRO A 18 -13.83 0.45 -0.96
C PRO A 18 -15.20 1.12 -1.10
N PRO A 19 -15.63 1.93 -0.12
CA PRO A 19 -16.88 2.69 -0.18
C PRO A 19 -17.01 3.52 -1.45
N ALA A 20 -18.21 3.59 -2.01
CA ALA A 20 -18.47 4.26 -3.29
C ALA A 20 -18.22 5.78 -3.26
N ASP A 21 -18.19 6.39 -2.08
CA ASP A 21 -17.97 7.82 -1.84
C ASP A 21 -16.52 8.17 -1.46
N LEU A 22 -15.64 7.17 -1.36
CA LEU A 22 -14.19 7.36 -1.29
C LEU A 22 -13.70 7.91 -2.65
N PRO A 23 -12.80 8.91 -2.69
CA PRO A 23 -12.30 9.45 -3.96
C PRO A 23 -11.69 8.35 -4.84
N ALA A 24 -12.02 8.37 -6.13
CA ALA A 24 -11.74 7.28 -7.06
C ALA A 24 -10.25 6.89 -7.14
N ALA A 25 -9.34 7.87 -7.06
CA ALA A 25 -7.90 7.62 -7.04
C ALA A 25 -7.48 6.76 -5.82
N TRP A 26 -7.99 7.10 -4.64
CA TRP A 26 -7.73 6.38 -3.39
C TRP A 26 -8.44 5.03 -3.32
N ALA A 27 -9.66 4.93 -3.84
CA ALA A 27 -10.35 3.64 -3.99
C ALA A 27 -9.60 2.68 -4.92
N THR A 28 -9.07 3.19 -6.03
CA THR A 28 -8.23 2.42 -6.96
C THR A 28 -6.95 1.96 -6.27
N ALA A 29 -6.29 2.87 -5.54
CA ALA A 29 -5.09 2.55 -4.78
C ALA A 29 -5.32 1.46 -3.73
N ALA A 30 -6.38 1.59 -2.93
CA ALA A 30 -6.73 0.62 -1.88
C ALA A 30 -6.95 -0.78 -2.47
N ARG A 31 -7.68 -0.89 -3.58
CA ARG A 31 -7.91 -2.18 -4.27
C ARG A 31 -6.60 -2.82 -4.74
N ALA A 32 -5.77 -2.05 -5.43
CA ALA A 32 -4.53 -2.56 -6.00
C ALA A 32 -3.51 -2.96 -4.91
N VAL A 33 -3.30 -2.10 -3.92
CA VAL A 33 -2.37 -2.42 -2.81
C VAL A 33 -2.89 -3.60 -2.01
N THR A 34 -4.21 -3.69 -1.75
CA THR A 34 -4.82 -4.87 -1.11
C THR A 34 -4.53 -6.15 -1.89
N HIS A 35 -4.65 -6.09 -3.21
CA HIS A 35 -4.35 -7.25 -4.06
C HIS A 35 -2.88 -7.67 -3.96
N ASP A 36 -1.95 -6.75 -3.73
CA ASP A 36 -0.52 -7.09 -3.60
C ASP A 36 -0.11 -7.51 -2.17
N LEU A 37 -0.89 -7.17 -1.13
CA LEU A 37 -0.52 -7.38 0.28
C LEU A 37 -0.19 -8.83 0.63
N ASP A 38 -0.98 -9.78 0.15
CA ASP A 38 -0.83 -11.20 0.52
C ASP A 38 0.17 -11.95 -0.39
N CYS A 39 0.87 -11.24 -1.28
CA CYS A 39 1.83 -11.83 -2.20
C CYS A 39 3.26 -11.37 -1.89
N ARG A 40 4.23 -12.19 -2.33
CA ARG A 40 5.65 -11.80 -2.40
C ARG A 40 6.19 -11.20 -1.10
N GLN A 41 5.87 -11.84 0.02
CA GLN A 41 6.48 -11.57 1.33
C GLN A 41 7.66 -12.52 1.56
N HIS A 42 8.69 -12.05 2.25
CA HIS A 42 9.76 -12.89 2.79
C HIS A 42 9.97 -12.64 4.29
N GLY A 43 10.39 -13.68 5.01
CA GLY A 43 10.59 -13.67 6.46
C GLY A 43 9.31 -14.02 7.23
N ARG A 44 8.90 -13.18 8.18
CA ARG A 44 7.62 -13.37 8.89
C ARG A 44 6.47 -13.09 7.92
N LEU A 45 5.58 -14.07 7.77
CA LEU A 45 4.34 -13.89 7.01
C LEU A 45 3.35 -13.11 7.87
N VAL A 46 2.80 -12.03 7.31
CA VAL A 46 1.78 -11.21 7.95
C VAL A 46 0.47 -11.36 7.17
N SER A 47 -0.60 -11.70 7.89
CA SER A 47 -1.94 -11.75 7.32
C SER A 47 -2.61 -10.37 7.39
N SER A 48 -3.19 -9.96 6.27
CA SER A 48 -4.01 -8.75 6.18
C SER A 48 -5.48 -8.96 6.62
N THR A 49 -5.90 -10.20 6.88
CA THR A 49 -7.32 -10.57 7.09
C THR A 49 -8.00 -9.90 8.29
N LYS A 50 -7.24 -9.50 9.32
CA LYS A 50 -7.77 -8.84 10.53
C LYS A 50 -7.49 -7.33 10.56
N VAL A 51 -7.14 -6.78 9.41
CA VAL A 51 -6.77 -5.39 9.23
C VAL A 51 -7.85 -4.69 8.40
N GLY A 52 -8.20 -3.47 8.77
CA GLY A 52 -9.07 -2.59 8.01
C GLY A 52 -8.30 -1.40 7.47
N TRP A 53 -8.72 -0.88 6.32
CA TRP A 53 -8.27 0.41 5.84
C TRP A 53 -8.88 1.55 6.64
N CYS A 54 -8.10 2.60 6.89
CA CYS A 54 -8.58 3.87 7.40
C CYS A 54 -8.08 5.01 6.51
N PHE A 55 -9.02 5.82 6.02
CA PHE A 55 -8.76 7.05 5.28
C PHE A 55 -9.43 8.20 6.01
N LEU A 56 -8.67 9.26 6.31
CA LEU A 56 -9.16 10.44 7.02
C LEU A 56 -8.71 11.70 6.29
N VAL A 57 -9.66 12.50 5.82
CA VAL A 57 -9.35 13.82 5.24
C VAL A 57 -8.91 14.77 6.36
N SER A 58 -7.98 15.68 6.09
CA SER A 58 -7.63 16.78 7.00
C SER A 58 -7.72 18.09 6.24
N ASP A 59 -8.42 19.06 6.81
CA ASP A 59 -8.61 20.41 6.26
C ASP A 59 -9.16 20.43 4.81
N GLY A 60 -9.84 19.36 4.39
CA GLY A 60 -10.42 19.21 3.05
C GLY A 60 -9.40 19.05 1.90
N GLU A 61 -8.10 19.07 2.19
CA GLU A 61 -7.03 19.15 1.18
C GLU A 61 -6.07 17.95 1.26
N TRP A 62 -5.88 17.42 2.46
CA TRP A 62 -4.94 16.35 2.75
C TRP A 62 -5.68 15.09 3.17
N ILE A 63 -5.01 13.95 3.06
CA ILE A 63 -5.58 12.67 3.48
C ILE A 63 -4.52 11.87 4.24
N ALA A 64 -4.91 11.42 5.43
CA ALA A 64 -4.17 10.43 6.19
C ALA A 64 -4.68 9.05 5.81
N VAL A 65 -3.76 8.10 5.70
CA VAL A 65 -4.05 6.71 5.34
C VAL A 65 -3.39 5.77 6.35
N GLY A 66 -3.90 4.56 6.44
CA GLY A 66 -3.26 3.50 7.20
C GLY A 66 -4.21 2.36 7.51
N PHE A 67 -3.85 1.62 8.56
CA PHE A 67 -4.57 0.44 9.00
C PHE A 67 -5.20 0.61 10.37
N GLU A 68 -6.43 0.13 10.50
CA GLU A 68 -7.03 -0.21 11.78
C GLU A 68 -6.84 -1.71 12.01
N ALA A 69 -6.35 -2.08 13.18
CA ALA A 69 -6.03 -3.46 13.51
C ALA A 69 -6.72 -3.85 14.80
N ASN A 70 -7.24 -5.07 14.86
CA ASN A 70 -7.72 -5.67 16.10
C ASN A 70 -6.54 -6.20 16.94
N ASP A 71 -6.76 -6.44 18.24
CA ASP A 71 -5.71 -6.87 19.19
C ASP A 71 -4.96 -8.15 18.74
N ASP A 72 -5.59 -9.01 17.94
CA ASP A 72 -5.01 -10.27 17.42
C ASP A 72 -4.56 -10.19 15.94
N ALA A 73 -4.34 -8.99 15.39
CA ALA A 73 -3.85 -8.81 14.02
C ALA A 73 -2.32 -8.95 13.93
N ASP A 74 -1.82 -9.50 12.82
CA ASP A 74 -0.38 -9.66 12.60
C ASP A 74 0.34 -8.33 12.36
N VAL A 75 -0.38 -7.37 11.80
CA VAL A 75 0.07 -6.01 11.48
C VAL A 75 -0.55 -5.04 12.47
N GLY A 76 0.29 -4.26 13.15
CA GLY A 76 -0.19 -3.21 14.04
C GLY A 76 -0.91 -2.10 13.29
N GLY A 77 -1.99 -1.59 13.89
CA GLY A 77 -2.73 -0.45 13.36
C GLY A 77 -1.87 0.81 13.38
N TYR A 78 -2.05 1.65 12.37
CA TYR A 78 -1.29 2.88 12.21
C TYR A 78 -2.07 3.87 11.33
N GLN A 79 -1.74 5.15 11.45
CA GLN A 79 -2.26 6.19 10.57
C GLN A 79 -1.16 7.20 10.31
N ARG A 80 -0.85 7.48 9.05
CA ARG A 80 0.14 8.51 8.66
C ARG A 80 -0.50 9.54 7.74
N CYS A 81 -0.13 10.79 7.97
CA CYS A 81 -0.46 11.92 7.13
C CYS A 81 0.85 12.50 6.57
N GLN A 82 1.45 11.83 5.57
CA GLN A 82 2.72 12.27 4.98
C GLN A 82 2.52 13.38 3.93
N SER A 83 1.63 14.34 4.21
CA SER A 83 1.22 15.37 3.25
C SER A 83 0.69 14.79 1.93
N TYR A 84 -0.08 13.70 1.98
CA TYR A 84 -0.75 13.18 0.80
C TYR A 84 -1.92 14.07 0.42
N ARG A 85 -1.97 14.47 -0.85
CA ARG A 85 -3.07 15.29 -1.38
C ARG A 85 -4.32 14.44 -1.55
N LEU A 86 -5.46 14.96 -1.08
CA LEU A 86 -6.77 14.35 -1.33
C LEU A 86 -7.03 14.26 -2.84
N GLU A 87 -6.89 15.38 -3.53
CA GLU A 87 -7.01 15.47 -4.99
C GLU A 87 -5.66 15.16 -5.64
N THR A 88 -5.58 14.01 -6.29
CA THR A 88 -4.37 13.51 -6.93
C THR A 88 -4.70 12.52 -8.05
N SER A 89 -3.69 12.12 -8.84
CA SER A 89 -3.86 11.08 -9.86
C SER A 89 -3.92 9.69 -9.22
N ALA A 90 -4.57 8.73 -9.90
CA ALA A 90 -4.59 7.34 -9.45
C ALA A 90 -3.17 6.76 -9.30
N ALA A 91 -2.26 7.06 -10.24
CA ALA A 91 -0.87 6.60 -10.19
C ALA A 91 -0.13 7.15 -8.95
N GLN A 92 -0.37 8.40 -8.58
CA GLN A 92 0.24 9.00 -7.40
C GLN A 92 -0.34 8.46 -6.10
N ALA A 93 -1.66 8.26 -6.02
CA ALA A 93 -2.29 7.61 -4.88
C ALA A 93 -1.79 6.18 -4.68
N LEU A 94 -1.62 5.42 -5.78
CA LEU A 94 -1.04 4.08 -5.77
C LEU A 94 0.36 4.06 -5.17
N VAL A 95 1.27 4.92 -5.65
CA VAL A 95 2.64 4.98 -5.14
C VAL A 95 2.69 5.42 -3.68
N TRP A 96 1.94 6.45 -3.29
CA TRP A 96 1.90 6.89 -1.90
C TRP A 96 1.38 5.82 -0.95
N LEU A 97 0.27 5.16 -1.31
CA LEU A 97 -0.31 4.12 -0.47
C LEU A 97 0.60 2.89 -0.39
N ALA A 98 1.21 2.49 -1.51
CA ALA A 98 2.14 1.38 -1.57
C ALA A 98 3.41 1.62 -0.74
N ASP A 99 3.96 2.83 -0.81
CA ASP A 99 5.14 3.25 -0.04
C ASP A 99 4.85 3.29 1.46
N ASP A 100 3.71 3.85 1.85
CA ASP A 100 3.30 3.93 3.25
C ASP A 100 3.08 2.56 3.90
N VAL A 101 2.39 1.66 3.19
CA VAL A 101 2.19 0.27 3.62
C VAL A 101 3.51 -0.46 3.66
N GLN A 102 4.38 -0.26 2.67
CA GLN A 102 5.71 -0.86 2.66
C GLN A 102 6.54 -0.40 3.87
N GLU A 103 6.53 0.88 4.21
CA GLU A 103 7.21 1.42 5.39
C GLU A 103 6.65 0.77 6.67
N GLN A 104 5.33 0.61 6.78
CA GLN A 104 4.72 -0.06 7.92
C GLN A 104 5.14 -1.53 8.01
N LEU A 105 5.07 -2.28 6.91
CA LEU A 105 5.37 -3.71 6.92
C LEU A 105 6.86 -3.98 7.11
N ASN A 106 7.73 -3.31 6.36
CA ASN A 106 9.18 -3.50 6.49
C ASN A 106 9.76 -2.94 7.81
N GLY A 107 9.00 -2.09 8.52
CA GLY A 107 9.31 -1.68 9.88
C GLY A 107 9.00 -2.76 10.93
N GLN A 108 8.22 -3.80 10.59
CA GLN A 108 7.98 -4.95 11.45
C GLN A 108 9.17 -5.92 11.42
N GLU A 109 9.41 -6.60 12.53
CA GLU A 109 10.55 -7.50 12.65
C GLU A 109 10.47 -8.63 11.60
N PHE A 110 11.51 -8.70 10.76
CA PHE A 110 11.70 -9.71 9.71
C PHE A 110 10.63 -9.78 8.62
N VAL A 111 9.92 -8.70 8.31
CA VAL A 111 9.03 -8.65 7.15
C VAL A 111 9.72 -7.91 6.00
N GLN A 112 9.72 -8.51 4.81
CA GLN A 112 10.17 -7.87 3.58
C GLN A 112 9.05 -7.95 2.54
N TRP A 113 8.48 -6.80 2.18
CA TRP A 113 7.39 -6.72 1.21
C TRP A 113 7.42 -5.42 0.36
N PRO A 114 7.00 -5.51 -0.92
CA PRO A 114 6.99 -6.72 -1.71
C PRO A 114 8.41 -7.05 -2.17
N ILE A 115 8.72 -8.34 -2.32
CA ILE A 115 10.05 -8.83 -2.72
C ILE A 115 10.03 -9.47 -4.11
N ALA A 116 11.13 -9.35 -4.86
CA ALA A 116 11.40 -10.19 -6.03
C ALA A 116 12.79 -10.81 -5.88
N GLY A 117 12.86 -12.15 -5.80
CA GLY A 117 14.10 -12.83 -5.45
C GLY A 117 14.56 -12.41 -4.06
N GLN A 118 15.75 -11.81 -3.96
CA GLN A 118 16.32 -11.31 -2.71
C GLN A 118 16.15 -9.79 -2.49
N HIS A 119 15.40 -9.10 -3.35
CA HIS A 119 15.35 -7.63 -3.34
C HIS A 119 13.95 -7.10 -3.05
N VAL A 120 13.88 -6.14 -2.13
CA VAL A 120 12.65 -5.38 -1.85
C VAL A 120 12.39 -4.42 -3.00
N LEU A 121 11.19 -4.51 -3.57
CA LEU A 121 10.74 -3.65 -4.67
C LEU A 121 10.38 -2.27 -4.14
N ALA A 122 10.52 -1.23 -4.96
CA ALA A 122 10.06 0.11 -4.64
C ALA A 122 8.86 0.51 -5.52
N PRO A 123 7.83 1.17 -4.98
CA PRO A 123 6.75 1.71 -5.78
C PRO A 123 7.23 2.99 -6.48
N ARG A 124 6.99 3.10 -7.80
CA ARG A 124 7.38 4.28 -8.60
C ARG A 124 6.37 4.58 -9.69
N ILE A 125 6.40 5.82 -10.19
CA ILE A 125 5.70 6.20 -11.42
C ILE A 125 6.71 6.16 -12.56
N ILE A 126 6.46 5.34 -13.58
CA ILE A 126 7.23 5.29 -14.83
C ILE A 126 6.24 5.42 -15.98
N ASP A 127 6.49 6.36 -16.90
CA ASP A 127 5.63 6.66 -18.04
C ASP A 127 4.14 6.87 -17.67
N GLY A 128 3.90 7.46 -16.50
CA GLY A 128 2.56 7.75 -15.97
C GLY A 128 1.86 6.56 -15.32
N GLN A 129 2.48 5.37 -15.28
CA GLN A 129 1.94 4.19 -14.61
C GLN A 129 2.63 3.95 -13.26
N ALA A 130 1.85 3.56 -12.26
CA ALA A 130 2.37 3.13 -10.97
C ALA A 130 2.82 1.66 -11.05
N VAL A 131 4.10 1.42 -10.75
CA VAL A 131 4.76 0.12 -10.91
C VAL A 131 5.64 -0.20 -9.71
N TRP A 132 5.81 -1.49 -9.45
CA TRP A 132 6.87 -2.02 -8.60
C TRP A 132 8.15 -2.19 -9.41
N VAL A 133 9.26 -1.66 -8.90
CA VAL A 133 10.57 -1.76 -9.55
C VAL A 133 11.62 -2.37 -8.65
N GLU A 134 12.58 -3.04 -9.25
CA GLU A 134 13.84 -3.40 -8.60
C GLU A 134 14.71 -2.14 -8.41
N PRO A 135 14.96 -1.66 -7.18
CA PRO A 135 15.62 -0.36 -6.97
C PRO A 135 17.05 -0.31 -7.52
N SER A 136 17.77 -1.43 -7.51
CA SER A 136 19.17 -1.49 -7.94
C SER A 136 19.35 -1.35 -9.46
N THR A 137 18.34 -1.75 -10.25
CA THR A 137 18.40 -1.77 -11.71
C THR A 137 17.34 -0.89 -12.38
N ASN A 138 16.38 -0.37 -11.60
CA ASN A 138 15.14 0.26 -12.07
C ASN A 138 14.32 -0.63 -13.01
N ALA A 139 14.52 -1.95 -13.00
CA ALA A 139 13.74 -2.87 -13.80
C ALA A 139 12.30 -2.93 -13.27
N VAL A 140 11.33 -2.71 -14.16
CA VAL A 140 9.90 -2.85 -13.84
C VAL A 140 9.61 -4.33 -13.61
N THR A 141 9.03 -4.63 -12.45
CA THR A 141 8.59 -6.00 -12.09
C THR A 141 7.14 -6.21 -12.48
N ALA A 142 6.25 -5.28 -12.10
CA ALA A 142 4.82 -5.33 -12.40
C ALA A 142 4.15 -3.97 -12.16
N PRO A 143 2.98 -3.70 -12.75
CA PRO A 143 2.06 -2.68 -12.23
C PRO A 143 1.69 -2.93 -10.76
N ILE A 144 1.44 -1.88 -10.00
CA ILE A 144 0.88 -2.01 -8.63
C ILE A 144 -0.53 -2.58 -8.74
N GLY A 145 -0.80 -3.66 -8.00
CA GLY A 145 -2.01 -4.48 -8.06
C GLY A 145 -1.89 -5.73 -8.92
N GLU A 146 -0.78 -5.96 -9.59
CA GLU A 146 -0.60 -7.10 -10.50
C GLU A 146 0.54 -8.06 -10.07
N LEU A 147 1.07 -7.93 -8.85
CA LEU A 147 2.22 -8.75 -8.41
C LEU A 147 1.92 -10.25 -8.33
N PHE A 148 0.67 -10.63 -8.04
CA PHE A 148 0.23 -12.03 -8.06
C PHE A 148 0.34 -12.66 -9.46
N ALA A 149 0.05 -11.89 -10.51
CA ALA A 149 0.08 -12.38 -11.90
C ALA A 149 1.47 -12.31 -12.51
N ALA A 150 2.36 -11.47 -11.96
CA ALA A 150 3.70 -11.31 -12.46
C ALA A 150 4.55 -12.58 -12.24
N PRO A 151 5.40 -12.97 -13.20
CA PRO A 151 6.30 -14.11 -13.03
C PRO A 151 7.29 -13.85 -11.88
N ILE A 152 7.64 -14.91 -11.16
CA ILE A 152 8.78 -14.89 -10.24
C ILE A 152 10.02 -15.03 -11.13
N THR A 153 10.79 -13.97 -11.28
CA THR A 153 12.09 -14.07 -11.94
C THR A 153 13.01 -14.84 -11.00
N PRO A 154 13.46 -16.06 -11.34
CA PRO A 154 14.45 -16.75 -10.53
C PRO A 154 15.73 -15.92 -10.51
N ASP A 155 16.39 -15.88 -9.35
CA ASP A 155 17.70 -15.25 -9.22
C ASP A 155 18.61 -15.84 -10.31
N ARG A 156 19.31 -14.97 -11.04
CA ARG A 156 20.39 -15.41 -11.91
C ARG A 156 21.45 -16.06 -11.00
N GLU A 157 21.45 -17.38 -10.94
CA GLU A 157 22.55 -18.15 -10.38
C GLU A 157 23.82 -17.71 -11.12
N TRP A 158 24.73 -17.04 -10.41
CA TRP A 158 26.04 -16.71 -10.93
C TRP A 158 26.82 -18.01 -11.12
N ILE A 159 26.99 -18.44 -12.37
CA ILE A 159 27.99 -19.45 -12.80
C ILE A 159 29.32 -18.74 -12.98
#